data_AF-A0A4Z2GAF9-F1
#
_entry.id   AF-A0A4Z2GAF9-F1
#
_cell.length_a   1.000
_cell.length_b   1.000
_cell.length_c   1.000
_cell.angle_alpha   90.00
_cell.angle_beta   90.00
_cell.angle_gamma   90.00
#
_symmetry.space_group_name_H-M   'P 1'
#
loop_
_entity.id
_entity.type
_entity.pdbx_description
1 polymer ?
#
loop_
_entity_poly.entity_id
_entity_poly.type
_entity_poly.pdbx_seq_one_letter_code
_entity_poly.pdbx_strand_id
1 'polypeptide(L)' 'MHALLTIDDDFCGLDMNAPLGVSEMVRGKPLFTDGVDKMSSVIAYVYKNHSLVFVGTKSGRVKKVRRRERIADG' A
#
# COMPACT_ATOMS: atom_id res chain seq x y z
N MET A 1 -36.17 6.63 18.13
CA MET A 1 -35.63 6.82 16.77
C MET A 1 -34.50 5.82 16.61
N HIS A 2 -34.72 4.72 15.89
CA HIS A 2 -33.66 3.76 15.60
C HIS A 2 -32.88 4.30 14.40
N ALA A 3 -31.64 4.76 14.62
CA ALA A 3 -30.71 5.01 13.53
C ALA A 3 -30.39 3.66 12.88
N LEU A 4 -30.52 3.57 11.56
CA LEU A 4 -29.96 2.44 10.82
C LEU A 4 -28.45 2.45 11.03
N LEU A 5 -27.88 1.30 11.39
CA LEU A 5 -26.44 1.13 11.47
C LEU A 5 -25.88 1.16 10.05
N THR A 6 -25.20 2.25 9.69
CA THR A 6 -24.43 2.37 8.45
C THR A 6 -22.97 2.08 8.77
N ILE A 7 -22.34 1.27 7.93
CA ILE A 7 -20.88 1.09 7.93
C ILE A 7 -20.35 2.03 6.85
N ASP A 8 -19.58 3.02 7.27
CA ASP A 8 -18.90 4.00 6.41
C ASP A 8 -17.39 4.02 6.70
N ASP A 9 -16.66 4.92 6.03
CA ASP A 9 -15.19 5.03 6.16
C ASP A 9 -14.74 5.48 7.57
N ASP A 10 -15.62 6.13 8.33
CA ASP A 10 -15.35 6.61 9.69
C ASP A 10 -15.80 5.60 10.77
N PHE A 11 -16.28 4.42 10.37
CA PHE A 11 -16.76 3.39 11.29
C PHE A 11 -15.66 2.86 12.21
N CYS A 12 -15.84 3.06 13.52
CA CYS A 12 -14.87 2.70 14.55
C CYS A 12 -15.18 1.38 15.29
N GLY A 13 -16.11 0.56 14.77
CA GLY A 13 -16.51 -0.70 15.38
C GLY A 13 -17.73 -0.62 16.32
N LEU A 14 -18.26 -1.79 16.65
CA LEU A 14 -19.34 -1.99 17.63
C LEU A 14 -18.92 -3.11 18.59
N ASP A 15 -19.60 -3.23 19.73
CA ASP A 15 -19.43 -4.35 20.67
C ASP A 15 -19.83 -5.71 20.06
N MET A 16 -20.54 -5.70 18.93
CA MET A 16 -20.92 -6.90 18.21
C MET A 16 -19.90 -7.23 17.10
N ASN A 17 -19.67 -8.53 16.90
CA ASN A 17 -18.84 -9.10 15.83
C ASN A 17 -17.33 -8.76 15.89
N ALA A 18 -16.82 -8.17 16.97
CA ALA A 18 -15.39 -7.97 17.15
C ALA A 18 -14.72 -9.16 17.87
N PRO A 19 -13.49 -9.56 17.49
CA PRO A 19 -12.70 -9.09 16.35
C PRO A 19 -13.10 -9.78 15.03
N LEU A 20 -13.00 -9.06 13.91
CA LEU A 20 -13.25 -9.61 12.57
C LEU A 20 -11.95 -10.03 11.87
N GLY A 21 -11.96 -11.21 11.25
CA GLY A 21 -10.94 -11.65 10.31
C GLY A 21 -11.33 -11.41 8.86
N VAL A 22 -10.54 -11.94 7.93
CA VAL A 22 -10.81 -11.91 6.49
C VAL A 22 -10.51 -13.28 5.88
N SER A 23 -11.32 -13.73 4.93
CA SER A 23 -11.10 -14.98 4.19
C SER A 23 -10.42 -14.76 2.83
N GLU A 24 -10.68 -13.63 2.18
CA GLU A 24 -10.09 -13.27 0.89
C GLU A 24 -8.97 -12.24 1.05
N MET A 25 -7.82 -12.49 0.42
CA MET A 25 -6.68 -11.56 0.49
C MET A 25 -6.86 -10.34 -0.44
N VAL A 26 -6.61 -9.15 0.09
CA VAL A 26 -6.49 -7.93 -0.72
C VAL A 26 -5.25 -8.00 -1.61
N ARG A 27 -5.41 -7.82 -2.92
CA ARG A 27 -4.32 -7.92 -3.91
C ARG A 27 -3.74 -6.54 -4.24
N GLY A 28 -2.41 -6.40 -4.12
CA GLY A 28 -1.69 -5.20 -4.56
C GLY A 28 -1.39 -5.18 -6.07
N LYS A 29 -1.11 -3.98 -6.62
CA LYS A 29 -0.60 -3.81 -7.99
C LYS A 29 0.93 -3.98 -8.02
N PRO A 30 1.49 -5.01 -8.67
CA PRO A 30 2.94 -5.17 -8.74
C PRO A 30 3.58 -4.04 -9.56
N LEU A 31 4.61 -3.39 -9.01
CA LEU A 31 5.32 -2.28 -9.67
C LEU A 31 6.75 -2.64 -10.10
N PHE A 32 7.40 -3.53 -9.37
CA PHE A 32 8.77 -3.97 -9.62
C PHE A 32 9.01 -5.33 -8.96
N THR A 33 9.78 -6.19 -9.63
CA THR A 33 10.16 -7.52 -9.14
C THR A 33 11.65 -7.73 -9.37
N ASP A 34 12.30 -8.39 -8.42
CA ASP A 34 13.70 -8.81 -8.54
C ASP A 34 13.86 -10.24 -8.01
N GLY A 35 14.28 -11.14 -8.89
CA GLY A 35 14.52 -12.54 -8.55
C GLY A 35 15.94 -12.85 -8.10
N VAL A 36 16.87 -11.89 -8.19
CA VAL A 36 18.30 -12.11 -7.92
C VAL A 36 18.70 -11.55 -6.55
N ASP A 37 18.39 -10.28 -6.29
CA ASP A 37 18.79 -9.61 -5.05
C ASP A 37 17.56 -9.23 -4.22
N LYS A 38 17.37 -9.90 -3.08
CA LYS A 38 16.16 -9.80 -2.27
C LYS A 38 15.96 -8.37 -1.76
N MET A 39 14.80 -7.80 -2.03
CA MET A 39 14.38 -6.50 -1.51
C MET A 39 14.16 -6.57 0.01
N SER A 40 14.66 -5.59 0.76
CA SER A 40 14.66 -5.58 2.23
C SER A 40 14.04 -4.32 2.84
N SER A 41 14.03 -3.19 2.12
CA SER A 41 13.45 -1.94 2.60
C SER A 41 12.91 -1.11 1.43
N VAL A 42 11.99 -0.18 1.74
CA VAL A 42 11.40 0.73 0.76
C VAL A 42 11.27 2.13 1.35
N ILE A 43 11.54 3.14 0.54
CA ILE A 43 11.18 4.54 0.79
C ILE A 43 10.62 5.13 -0.49
N ALA A 44 9.60 5.98 -0.38
CA ALA A 44 8.98 6.64 -1.53
C ALA A 44 8.65 8.10 -1.20
N TYR A 45 8.74 8.96 -2.21
CA TYR A 45 8.26 10.33 -2.14
C TYR A 45 7.83 10.83 -3.52
N VAL A 46 7.00 11.87 -3.54
CA VAL A 46 6.56 12.53 -4.76
C VAL A 46 7.48 13.70 -5.06
N TYR A 47 7.97 13.77 -6.30
CA TYR A 47 8.74 14.91 -6.79
C TYR A 47 8.20 15.33 -8.15
N LYS A 48 7.72 16.58 -8.25
CA LYS A 48 7.15 17.15 -9.50
C LYS A 48 6.12 16.19 -10.16
N ASN A 49 5.13 15.72 -9.39
CA ASN A 49 4.09 14.76 -9.81
C ASN A 49 4.59 13.38 -10.28
N HIS A 50 5.82 13.00 -9.90
CA HIS A 50 6.36 11.66 -10.14
C HIS A 50 6.58 10.94 -8.82
N SER A 51 6.11 9.69 -8.72
CA SER A 51 6.49 8.80 -7.62
C SER A 51 7.92 8.31 -7.83
N LEU A 52 8.81 8.69 -6.91
CA LEU A 52 10.17 8.14 -6.82
C LEU A 52 10.19 7.09 -5.72
N VAL A 53 10.53 5.86 -6.09
CA VAL A 53 10.61 4.73 -5.16
C VAL A 53 12.05 4.25 -5.11
N PHE A 54 12.58 4.10 -3.90
CA PHE A 54 13.90 3.53 -3.66
C PHE A 54 13.75 2.25 -2.86
N VAL A 55 14.42 1.19 -3.33
CA VAL A 55 14.36 -0.15 -2.73
C VAL A 55 15.75 -0.54 -2.26
N GLY A 56 15.90 -0.77 -0.95
CA GLY A 56 17.10 -1.37 -0.38
C GLY A 56 17.11 -2.88 -0.61
N THR A 57 18.29 -3.44 -0.82
CA THR A 57 18.46 -4.88 -1.10
C THR A 57 19.37 -5.57 -0.08
N LYS A 58 19.30 -6.91 -0.03
CA LYS A 58 20.12 -7.75 0.85
C LYS A 58 21.61 -7.54 0.62
N SER A 59 22.04 -7.26 -0.62
CA SER A 59 23.45 -6.98 -0.93
C SER A 59 23.93 -5.58 -0.50
N GLY A 60 23.08 -4.78 0.16
CA GLY A 60 23.42 -3.42 0.60
C GLY A 60 23.34 -2.38 -0.53
N ARG A 61 22.63 -2.68 -1.63
CA ARG A 61 22.44 -1.75 -2.75
C ARG A 61 21.09 -1.04 -2.64
N VAL A 62 20.99 0.10 -3.32
CA VAL A 62 19.75 0.86 -3.46
C VAL A 62 19.35 0.94 -4.93
N LYS A 63 18.12 0.52 -5.25
CA LYS A 63 17.54 0.58 -6.60
C LYS A 63 16.58 1.74 -6.71
N LYS A 64 16.70 2.56 -7.76
CA LYS A 64 15.74 3.60 -8.11
C LYS A 64 14.69 3.04 -9.06
N VAL A 65 13.45 2.92 -8.59
CA VAL A 65 12.31 2.42 -9.35
C VAL A 65 11.45 3.60 -9.77
N ARG A 66 11.29 3.79 -11.09
CA ARG A 66 10.43 4.83 -11.66
C ARG A 66 9.08 4.23 -12.05
N ARG A 67 8.00 4.68 -11.42
CA ARG A 67 6.64 4.38 -11.90
C ARG A 67 6.44 5.08 -13.26
N ARG A 68 5.94 4.35 -14.25
CA ARG A 68 5.70 4.90 -15.61
C ARG A 68 4.44 5.80 -15.68
N GLU A 69 3.49 5.61 -14.79
CA GLU A 69 2.31 6.47 -14.64
C GLU A 69 2.64 7.71 -13.79
N ARG A 70 2.19 8.89 -14.25
CA ARG A 70 2.08 10.07 -13.38
C ARG A 70 1.05 9.79 -12.30
N ILE A 71 1.23 10.43 -11.15
CA ILE A 71 0.18 10.48 -10.15
C ILE A 71 -0.95 11.28 -10.79
N ALA A 72 -2.12 10.67 -10.94
CA ALA A 72 -3.33 11.40 -11.27
C ALA A 72 -3.66 12.25 -10.03
N ASP A 73 -3.84 13.55 -10.23
CA ASP A 73 -4.43 14.40 -9.20
C ASP A 73 -5.85 13.86 -8.97
N GLY A 74 -6.11 13.38 -7.76
CA GLY A 74 -7.42 12.87 -7.35
C GLY A 74 -8.40 14.01 -7.10
#